data_AF-A0A971KVF8-F1
#
_entry.id   AF-A0A971KVF8-F1
#
_cell.length_a   1.000
_cell.length_b   1.000
_cell.length_c   1.000
_cell.angle_alpha   90.00
_cell.angle_beta   90.00
_cell.angle_gamma   90.00
#
_symmetry.space_group_name_H-M   'P 1'
#
loop_
_entity.id
_entity.type
_entity.pdbx_description
1 polymer ?
#
loop_
_entity_poly.entity_id
_entity_poly.type
_entity_poly.pdbx_seq_one_letter_code
_entity_poly.pdbx_strand_id
1 'polypeptide(L)'
;MRWYFLFGLIASFIMVIVLFVLMMLALRRNWNHTNRSVISYFIPLMLVLLLVYLAASQFVPRVFDAVQIVFGQYDSTEVNLSEKNFEYNRIVTEEEVFFYPPSYFVNPEPGKYQIYFTERTNYVMKLIYVGEAEDLAGAPNTLP
;
A
#
# COMPACT_ATOMS: atom_id res chain seq x y z
N MET A 1 -6.80 10.24 -5.76
CA MET A 1 -5.68 9.51 -5.13
C MET A 1 -5.74 9.53 -3.60
N ARG A 2 -5.79 10.70 -2.95
CA ARG A 2 -5.91 10.82 -1.47
C ARG A 2 -7.06 10.04 -0.84
N TRP A 3 -8.22 9.99 -1.49
CA TRP A 3 -9.37 9.20 -1.02
C TRP A 3 -9.11 7.70 -0.95
N TYR A 4 -8.35 7.15 -1.91
CA TYR A 4 -8.02 5.73 -1.95
C TYR A 4 -7.11 5.34 -0.77
N PHE A 5 -6.12 6.20 -0.49
CA PHE A 5 -5.31 6.08 0.72
C PHE A 5 -6.16 6.17 2.00
N LEU A 6 -7.10 7.12 2.06
CA LEU A 6 -7.97 7.28 3.23
C LEU A 6 -8.83 6.03 3.50
N PHE A 7 -9.37 5.41 2.45
CA PHE A 7 -10.09 4.14 2.59
C PHE A 7 -9.18 3.03 3.11
N GLY A 8 -7.93 2.94 2.62
CA GLY A 8 -6.93 2.01 3.15
C GLY A 8 -6.60 2.24 4.62
N LEU A 9 -6.45 3.51 5.04
CA LEU A 9 -6.20 3.90 6.42
C LEU A 9 -7.37 3.51 7.33
N ILE A 10 -8.60 3.87 6.95
CA ILE A 10 -9.82 3.52 7.69
C ILE A 10 -9.98 2.01 7.81
N ALA A 11 -9.75 1.26 6.72
CA ALA A 11 -9.82 -0.19 6.73
C ALA A 11 -8.81 -0.81 7.71
N SER A 12 -7.55 -0.36 7.71
CA SER A 12 -6.58 -0.81 8.71
C SER A 12 -6.97 -0.45 10.13
N PHE A 13 -7.52 0.74 10.35
CA PHE A 13 -7.94 1.18 11.67
C PHE A 13 -9.08 0.30 12.21
N ILE A 14 -10.12 0.05 11.39
CA ILE A 14 -11.24 -0.83 11.73
C ILE A 14 -10.72 -2.24 12.05
N MET A 15 -9.81 -2.77 11.23
CA MET A 15 -9.21 -4.09 11.46
C MET A 15 -8.51 -4.17 12.81
N VAL A 16 -7.71 -3.16 13.19
CA VAL A 16 -7.05 -3.11 14.51
C VAL A 16 -8.08 -3.06 15.64
N ILE A 17 -9.14 -2.25 15.51
CA ILE A 17 -10.23 -2.19 16.50
C ILE A 17 -10.91 -3.54 16.66
N VAL A 18 -11.25 -4.21 15.56
CA VAL A 18 -11.91 -5.53 15.61
C VAL A 18 -11.03 -6.55 16.31
N LEU A 19 -9.73 -6.60 15.98
CA LEU A 19 -8.78 -7.50 16.65
C LEU A 19 -8.65 -7.19 18.13
N PHE A 20 -8.62 -5.90 18.50
CA PHE A 20 -8.57 -5.48 19.90
C PHE A 20 -9.83 -5.92 20.66
N VAL A 21 -11.02 -5.74 20.08
CA VAL A 21 -12.28 -6.21 20.69
C VAL A 21 -12.30 -7.73 20.84
N LEU A 22 -11.89 -8.47 19.81
CA LEU A 22 -11.81 -9.93 19.87
C LEU A 22 -10.83 -10.41 20.96
N MET A 23 -9.68 -9.74 21.08
CA MET A 23 -8.70 -10.00 22.12
C MET A 23 -9.29 -9.78 23.52
N MET A 24 -10.00 -8.66 23.73
CA MET A 24 -10.67 -8.36 25.00
C MET A 24 -11.75 -9.39 25.35
N LEU A 25 -12.54 -9.83 24.36
CA LEU A 25 -13.55 -10.88 24.55
C LEU A 25 -12.89 -12.23 24.90
N ALA A 26 -11.79 -12.58 24.23
CA ALA A 26 -11.04 -13.80 24.51
C ALA A 26 -10.39 -13.77 25.91
N LEU A 27 -9.80 -12.64 26.31
CA LEU A 27 -9.25 -12.44 27.65
C LEU A 27 -10.34 -12.59 28.72
N ARG A 28 -11.51 -11.98 28.51
CA ARG A 28 -12.64 -12.09 29.44
C ARG A 28 -13.13 -13.53 29.59
N ARG A 29 -13.23 -14.28 28.49
CA ARG A 29 -13.58 -15.72 28.54
C ARG A 29 -12.54 -16.53 29.30
N ASN A 30 -11.27 -16.19 29.14
CA ASN A 30 -10.17 -16.85 29.83
C ASN A 30 -10.20 -16.58 31.33
N TRP A 31 -10.44 -15.31 31.70
CA TRP A 31 -10.58 -14.87 33.10
C TRP A 31 -11.75 -15.57 33.80
N ASN A 32 -12.87 -15.75 33.11
CA ASN A 32 -14.05 -16.42 33.66
C ASN A 32 -13.91 -17.95 33.70
N HIS A 33 -12.72 -18.51 33.44
CA HIS A 33 -12.45 -19.95 33.36
C HIS A 33 -13.47 -20.73 32.51
N THR A 34 -14.12 -20.04 31.56
CA THR A 34 -15.17 -20.64 30.72
C THR A 34 -14.57 -21.45 29.57
N ASN A 35 -13.25 -21.34 29.37
CA ASN A 35 -12.51 -22.09 28.38
C ASN A 35 -12.39 -23.57 28.77
N ARG A 36 -13.02 -24.45 27.98
CA ARG A 36 -13.01 -25.91 28.17
C ARG A 36 -11.79 -26.61 27.57
N SER A 37 -11.05 -25.95 26.68
CA SER A 37 -9.88 -26.51 26.00
C SER A 37 -8.61 -25.74 26.35
N VAL A 38 -7.51 -26.46 26.57
CA VAL A 38 -6.16 -25.91 26.83
C VAL A 38 -5.72 -24.98 25.70
N ILE A 39 -6.07 -25.30 24.44
CA ILE A 39 -5.74 -24.49 23.27
C ILE A 39 -6.41 -23.11 23.33
N SER A 40 -7.61 -23.02 23.91
CA SER A 40 -8.36 -21.76 23.99
C SER A 40 -7.70 -20.73 24.92
N TYR A 41 -6.83 -21.16 25.84
CA TYR A 41 -6.04 -20.27 26.69
C TYR A 41 -4.97 -19.50 25.89
N PHE A 42 -4.54 -20.02 24.73
CA PHE A 42 -3.54 -19.37 23.87
C PHE A 42 -4.14 -18.40 22.86
N ILE A 43 -5.46 -18.40 22.67
CA ILE A 43 -6.15 -17.51 21.70
C ILE A 43 -5.83 -16.02 21.95
N PRO A 44 -5.88 -15.50 23.20
CA PRO A 44 -5.50 -14.11 23.45
C PRO A 44 -4.08 -13.78 23.02
N LEU A 45 -3.12 -14.69 23.26
CA LEU A 45 -1.74 -14.50 22.86
C LEU A 45 -1.60 -14.44 21.34
N MET A 46 -2.25 -15.36 20.62
CA MET A 46 -2.28 -15.35 19.16
C MET A 46 -2.90 -14.07 18.60
N LEU A 47 -3.98 -13.57 19.22
CA LEU A 47 -4.61 -12.32 18.83
C LEU A 47 -3.72 -11.11 19.08
N VAL A 48 -2.96 -11.08 20.18
CA VAL A 48 -1.95 -10.03 20.44
C VAL A 48 -0.88 -10.03 19.36
N LEU A 49 -0.32 -11.19 19.04
CA LEU A 49 0.72 -11.31 18.00
C LEU A 49 0.19 -10.83 16.64
N LEU A 50 -1.03 -11.26 16.28
CA LEU A 50 -1.67 -10.85 15.04
C LEU A 50 -1.98 -9.35 15.02
N LEU A 51 -2.48 -8.79 16.13
CA LEU A 51 -2.75 -7.36 16.28
C LEU A 51 -1.48 -6.55 16.10
N VAL A 52 -0.40 -6.91 16.80
CA VAL A 52 0.89 -6.21 16.71
C VAL A 52 1.44 -6.31 15.29
N TYR A 53 1.41 -7.49 14.68
CA TYR A 53 1.88 -7.69 13.32
C TYR A 53 1.11 -6.84 12.31
N LEU A 54 -0.22 -6.86 12.35
CA LEU A 54 -1.04 -6.09 11.42
C LEU A 54 -1.01 -4.59 11.70
N ALA A 55 -0.91 -4.19 12.97
CA ALA A 55 -0.72 -2.78 13.32
C ALA A 55 0.62 -2.27 12.78
N ALA A 56 1.72 -2.99 13.01
CA ALA A 56 3.06 -2.59 12.59
C ALA A 56 3.26 -2.64 11.07
N SER A 57 2.68 -3.61 10.37
CA SER A 57 2.85 -3.78 8.92
C SER A 57 1.86 -2.97 8.08
N GLN A 58 0.68 -2.63 8.60
CA GLN A 58 -0.38 -1.98 7.81
C GLN A 58 -0.81 -0.62 8.39
N PHE A 59 -1.17 -0.58 9.67
CA PHE A 59 -1.77 0.63 10.25
C PHE A 59 -0.73 1.73 10.51
N VAL A 60 0.36 1.40 11.20
CA VAL A 60 1.42 2.35 11.58
C VAL A 60 2.05 3.01 10.36
N PRO A 61 2.46 2.28 9.30
CA PRO A 61 3.00 2.89 8.08
C PRO A 61 2.01 3.87 7.44
N ARG A 62 0.71 3.50 7.36
CA ARG A 62 -0.33 4.40 6.83
C ARG A 62 -0.54 5.62 7.72
N VAL A 63 -0.40 5.52 9.04
CA VAL A 63 -0.49 6.71 9.91
C VAL A 63 0.65 7.68 9.62
N PHE A 64 1.88 7.21 9.48
CA PHE A 64 3.01 8.07 9.12
C PHE A 64 2.87 8.67 7.72
N ASP A 65 2.40 7.88 6.76
CA ASP A 65 2.17 8.37 5.40
C ASP A 65 1.01 9.38 5.34
N ALA A 66 0.04 9.30 6.26
CA ALA A 66 -1.01 10.31 6.38
C ALA A 66 -0.43 11.66 6.78
N VAL A 67 0.57 11.68 7.67
CA VAL A 67 1.31 12.89 8.06
C VAL A 67 2.02 13.47 6.84
N GLN A 68 2.74 12.64 6.08
CA GLN A 68 3.40 13.05 4.83
C GLN A 68 2.42 13.68 3.83
N ILE A 69 1.25 13.07 3.65
CA ILE A 69 0.20 13.58 2.76
C ILE A 69 -0.31 14.96 3.19
N VAL A 70 -0.49 15.19 4.50
CA VAL A 70 -0.94 16.49 5.03
C VAL A 70 0.11 17.57 4.80
N PHE A 71 1.39 17.24 4.98
CA PHE A 71 2.50 18.17 4.75
C PHE A 71 2.91 18.29 3.27
N GLY A 72 2.30 17.51 2.37
CA GLY A 72 2.63 17.51 0.95
C GLY A 72 4.05 17.01 0.63
N GLN A 73 4.64 16.22 1.55
CA GLN A 73 5.94 15.59 1.35
C GLN A 73 5.71 14.25 0.66
N TYR A 74 6.15 14.14 -0.59
CA TYR A 74 6.04 12.93 -1.39
C TYR A 74 7.42 12.58 -1.93
N ASP A 75 7.71 11.28 -1.98
CA ASP A 75 8.85 10.81 -2.75
C ASP A 75 8.48 10.77 -4.23
N SER A 76 9.46 10.83 -5.11
CA SER A 76 9.23 10.81 -6.55
C SER A 76 10.24 9.96 -7.28
N THR A 77 9.75 9.10 -8.17
CA THR A 77 10.60 8.31 -9.08
C THR A 77 10.16 8.52 -10.53
N GLU A 78 11.12 8.49 -11.45
CA GLU A 78 10.88 8.52 -12.88
C GLU A 78 11.01 7.10 -13.44
N VAL A 79 9.94 6.61 -14.07
CA VAL A 79 9.90 5.25 -14.59
C VAL A 79 9.28 5.24 -15.99
N ASN A 80 9.86 4.41 -16.86
CA ASN A 80 9.28 4.13 -18.17
C ASN A 80 8.19 3.07 -17.98
N LEU A 81 6.94 3.45 -18.24
CA LEU A 81 5.79 2.56 -18.08
C LEU A 81 5.22 2.21 -19.45
N SER A 82 4.99 0.92 -19.65
CA SER A 82 4.18 0.39 -20.76
C SER A 82 2.78 0.03 -20.26
N GLU A 83 1.82 -0.20 -21.16
CA GLU A 83 0.48 -0.69 -20.82
C GLU A 83 0.50 -1.96 -19.94
N LYS A 84 1.54 -2.80 -20.07
CA LYS A 84 1.69 -4.04 -19.29
C LYS A 84 2.05 -3.80 -17.83
N ASN A 85 2.60 -2.64 -17.49
CA ASN A 85 2.99 -2.29 -16.13
C ASN A 85 1.79 -1.84 -15.29
N PHE A 86 0.68 -1.45 -15.94
CA PHE A 86 -0.55 -1.06 -15.29
C PHE A 86 -1.44 -2.28 -15.08
N GLU A 87 -1.44 -2.78 -13.84
CA GLU A 87 -2.44 -3.74 -13.41
C GLU A 87 -3.57 -3.03 -12.66
N TYR A 88 -4.73 -3.69 -12.55
CA TYR A 88 -6.00 -3.12 -12.08
C TYR A 88 -5.89 -2.08 -10.96
N ASN A 89 -5.12 -2.34 -9.90
CA ASN A 89 -4.92 -1.42 -8.77
C ASN A 89 -3.45 -1.16 -8.43
N ARG A 90 -2.53 -1.55 -9.31
CA ARG A 90 -1.09 -1.48 -9.04
C ARG A 90 -0.27 -1.20 -10.30
N ILE A 91 0.72 -0.34 -10.17
CA ILE A 91 1.76 -0.14 -11.18
C ILE A 91 2.93 -0.99 -10.72
N VAL A 92 3.32 -1.95 -11.55
CA VAL A 92 4.44 -2.86 -11.27
C VAL A 92 5.64 -2.39 -12.10
N THR A 93 6.66 -1.89 -11.43
CA THR A 93 7.96 -1.58 -12.04
C THR A 93 8.97 -2.67 -11.66
N GLU A 94 10.18 -2.63 -12.23
CA GLU A 94 11.24 -3.60 -11.89
C GLU A 94 11.71 -3.45 -10.44
N GLU A 95 11.61 -2.24 -9.88
CA GLU A 95 12.10 -1.91 -8.53
C GLU A 95 10.99 -2.03 -7.48
N GLU A 96 9.79 -1.53 -7.77
CA GLU A 96 8.74 -1.34 -6.76
C GLU A 96 7.32 -1.56 -7.29
N VAL A 97 6.40 -1.74 -6.35
CA VAL A 97 4.96 -1.84 -6.63
C VAL A 97 4.26 -0.62 -6.04
N PHE A 98 3.58 0.14 -6.89
CA PHE A 98 2.83 1.33 -6.49
C PHE A 98 1.33 1.08 -6.55
N PHE A 99 0.58 1.58 -5.55
CA PHE A 99 -0.86 1.36 -5.46
C PHE A 99 -1.65 2.59 -5.93
N TYR A 100 -2.62 2.36 -6.82
CA TYR A 100 -3.47 3.43 -7.35
C TYR A 100 -4.94 2.98 -7.47
N PRO A 101 -5.90 3.92 -7.47
CA PRO A 101 -7.31 3.57 -7.62
C PRO A 101 -7.64 3.09 -9.05
N PRO A 102 -8.36 1.97 -9.22
CA PRO A 102 -8.62 1.35 -10.53
C PRO A 102 -9.42 2.23 -11.50
N SER A 103 -10.15 3.22 -10.99
CA SER A 103 -10.95 4.14 -11.82
C SER A 103 -10.15 5.26 -12.47
N TYR A 104 -8.83 5.35 -12.22
CA TYR A 104 -8.05 6.52 -12.61
C TYR A 104 -7.39 6.39 -13.99
N PHE A 105 -7.01 5.18 -14.41
CA PHE A 105 -6.41 4.93 -15.72
C PHE A 105 -7.26 3.93 -16.48
N VAL A 106 -8.02 4.41 -17.47
CA VAL A 106 -8.82 3.54 -18.34
C VAL A 106 -7.98 3.07 -19.53
N ASN A 107 -7.05 3.90 -20.02
CA ASN A 107 -6.07 3.56 -21.06
C ASN A 107 -4.78 4.39 -20.83
N PRO A 108 -3.78 3.87 -20.10
CA PRO A 108 -2.51 4.58 -19.90
C PRO A 108 -1.65 4.52 -21.18
N GLU A 109 -1.24 5.67 -21.69
CA GLU A 109 -0.32 5.74 -22.83
C GLU A 109 1.08 5.28 -22.42
N PRO A 110 1.81 4.52 -23.26
CA PRO A 110 3.20 4.17 -22.97
C PRO A 110 4.07 5.43 -22.97
N GLY A 111 4.99 5.54 -22.00
CA GLY A 111 5.93 6.66 -21.93
C GLY A 111 6.61 6.80 -20.59
N LYS A 112 7.29 7.93 -20.42
CA LYS A 112 8.01 8.28 -19.21
C LYS A 112 7.07 8.97 -18.23
N TYR A 113 6.94 8.40 -17.04
CA TYR A 113 6.09 8.93 -15.97
C TYR A 113 6.91 9.28 -14.74
N GLN A 114 6.58 10.41 -14.12
CA GLN A 114 7.02 10.74 -12.78
C GLN A 114 5.91 10.36 -11.79
N ILE A 115 6.19 9.37 -10.95
CA ILE A 115 5.29 8.88 -9.90
C ILE A 115 5.65 9.59 -8.61
N TYR A 116 4.70 10.31 -8.03
CA TYR A 116 4.80 10.82 -6.66
C TYR A 116 4.06 9.87 -5.74
N PHE A 117 4.74 9.34 -4.72
CA PHE A 117 4.20 8.31 -3.85
C PHE A 117 4.53 8.55 -2.38
N THR A 118 3.84 7.81 -1.50
CA THR A 118 4.13 7.79 -0.06
C THR A 118 5.27 6.83 0.25
N GLU A 119 6.22 7.25 1.07
CA GLU A 119 7.48 6.54 1.32
C GLU A 119 7.31 5.09 1.82
N ARG A 120 6.33 4.81 2.70
CA ARG A 120 6.24 3.49 3.36
C ARG A 120 5.25 2.55 2.69
N THR A 121 4.17 3.10 2.14
CA THR A 121 3.05 2.30 1.62
C THR A 121 2.90 2.38 0.11
N ASN A 122 3.75 3.14 -0.57
CA ASN A 122 3.82 3.27 -2.03
C ASN A 122 2.47 3.61 -2.69
N TYR A 123 1.61 4.36 -2.01
CA TYR A 123 0.39 4.88 -2.61
C TYR A 123 0.72 6.03 -3.55
N VAL A 124 0.28 5.92 -4.80
CA VAL A 124 0.43 6.99 -5.79
C VAL A 124 -0.43 8.18 -5.38
N MET A 125 0.22 9.32 -5.20
CA MET A 125 -0.40 10.61 -4.85
C MET A 125 -0.58 11.50 -6.08
N LYS A 126 0.36 11.44 -7.02
CA LYS A 126 0.30 12.12 -8.31
C LYS A 126 1.07 11.31 -9.34
N LEU A 127 0.55 11.26 -10.56
CA LEU A 127 1.26 10.73 -11.71
C LEU A 127 1.35 11.84 -12.75
N ILE A 128 2.56 12.12 -13.25
CA ILE A 128 2.79 13.15 -14.27
C ILE A 128 3.43 12.46 -15.48
N TYR A 129 2.83 12.64 -16.66
CA TYR A 129 3.44 12.24 -17.91
C TYR A 129 4.54 13.25 -18.28
N VAL A 130 5.77 12.76 -18.44
CA VAL A 130 6.95 13.60 -18.71
C VAL A 130 7.28 13.64 -20.20
N GLY A 131 6.94 12.57 -20.94
CA GLY A 131 7.17 12.50 -22.39
C GLY A 131 7.18 11.07 -22.90
N GLU A 132 7.54 10.89 -24.17
CA GLU A 132 7.78 9.57 -24.76
C GLU A 132 8.93 8.87 -24.03
N ALA A 133 8.86 7.54 -23.94
CA ALA A 133 9.96 6.76 -23.40
C ALA A 133 11.19 7.00 -24.28
N GLU A 134 12.37 7.15 -23.68
CA GLU A 134 13.62 7.18 -24.45
C GLU A 134 13.84 5.81 -25.10
N ASP A 135 13.26 5.62 -26.28
CA ASP A 135 13.73 4.62 -27.21
C ASP A 135 15.17 4.98 -27.55
N LEU A 136 16.07 4.02 -27.35
CA LEU A 136 17.50 4.05 -27.67
C LEU A 136 17.78 4.76 -29.01
N ALA A 137 17.96 6.08 -28.97
CA ALA A 137 18.49 6.89 -30.05
C ALA A 137 20.01 6.65 -30.12
N GLY A 138 20.37 5.43 -30.50
CA GLY A 138 21.73 4.91 -30.41
C GLY A 138 22.04 3.83 -31.44
N ALA A 139 21.43 3.90 -32.63
CA ALA A 139 22.01 3.27 -33.81
C ALA A 139 22.54 4.41 -34.70
N PRO A 140 23.86 4.67 -34.73
CA PRO A 140 24.41 5.63 -35.67
C PRO A 140 24.11 5.14 -37.08
N ASN A 141 23.46 5.98 -37.87
CA ASN A 141 23.25 5.82 -39.30
C ASN A 141 24.57 5.44 -39.98
N THR A 142 24.78 4.16 -40.26
CA THR A 142 25.71 3.73 -41.30
C THR A 142 24.90 3.55 -42.59
N LEU A 143 24.94 4.57 -43.44
CA LEU A 143 24.59 4.52 -44.85
C LEU A 143 25.65 5.34 -45.60
N PRO A 144 25.95 4.99 -46.87
CA PRO A 144 26.27 3.70 -47.46
C PRO A 144 27.78 3.50 -47.69
#